data_AF-A0AA86TDU8-F1
#
_entry.id   AF-A0AA86TDU8-F1
#
_cell.length_a   1.000
_cell.length_b   1.000
_cell.length_c   1.000
_cell.angle_alpha   90.00
_cell.angle_beta   90.00
_cell.angle_gamma   90.00
#
_symmetry.space_group_name_H-M   'P 1'
#
loop_
_entity.id
_entity.type
_entity.pdbx_description
1 polymer ?
#
loop_
_entity_poly.entity_id
_entity_poly.type
_entity_poly.pdbx_seq_one_letter_code
_entity_poly.pdbx_strand_id
1 'polypeptide(L)'
;MEPEVSIEGSAMIQVAVVPIGTVPSNVMRDYYSMLLPLHTIPLSAISSFYTEHQKSPFAVQPWDSGSLRFKFVLGGAPPSPWEDFQSHRKTLAVIGVVHCPSSLDLDAAVDFFAISCKSFPSSLVDRCFAFCPNDSQLEDGSKKGGNLRLFPPADRPTLEFHLNTMIQEIAASLLMEFEKWVLQAESSGTILKTPLDSQASLSSEEVIKAKKRRLGRAQKTIGDYCLLAGSPVDANAHYSTALELARLTGDYFWYAGALEGSVCALLTVADLMNLKVKLGATIVSGATMIDRMGQKDSTLEDEVRYRYNSVILNYKKSQDNAQRVSPLTFELEATLKLARFLCRRELAKEVVELLTTAADGAKSLIDASDRLILYIEIARLYGTLGYHRKAAFFSRQVAQLYLQQENRLAAISAMQVLAMTTKAYHVQSRSSISSQALHSKGIVSNNADGGKTNHQSAVSLFESQWSTLQMVVLREILLSAMRAGDPLTAWSAAARLLRSYYPLITPAGQHGLANALSNSADRLPPGTRCADPALPFVRYLLG
;
A
#
# COMPACT_ATOMS: atom_id res chain seq x y z
N MET A 1 10.84 -1.39 1.98
CA MET A 1 9.72 -2.32 1.74
C MET A 1 8.64 -1.60 0.96
N GLU A 2 7.88 -2.31 0.12
CA GLU A 2 6.67 -1.72 -0.47
C GLU A 2 5.49 -1.78 0.51
N PRO A 3 4.63 -0.75 0.58
CA PRO A 3 3.35 -0.86 1.25
C PRO A 3 2.38 -1.74 0.44
N GLU A 4 1.42 -2.37 1.12
CA GLU A 4 0.32 -3.14 0.48
C GLU A 4 0.80 -4.30 -0.42
N VAL A 5 1.83 -5.02 0.05
CA VAL A 5 2.44 -6.14 -0.69
C VAL A 5 1.47 -7.27 -1.02
N SER A 6 1.20 -7.47 -2.30
CA SER A 6 0.40 -8.59 -2.81
C SER A 6 1.22 -9.40 -3.82
N ILE A 7 0.80 -10.64 -4.09
CA ILE A 7 1.45 -11.48 -5.11
C ILE A 7 1.20 -10.85 -6.48
N GLU A 8 -0.02 -10.38 -6.71
CA GLU A 8 -0.53 -9.76 -7.91
C GLU A 8 0.08 -8.38 -8.19
N GLY A 9 0.77 -7.80 -7.19
CA GLY A 9 1.41 -6.49 -7.30
C GLY A 9 2.53 -6.43 -8.32
N SER A 10 3.15 -7.57 -8.64
CA SER A 10 4.19 -7.64 -9.68
C SER A 10 3.69 -7.40 -11.10
N ALA A 11 2.37 -7.39 -11.33
CA ALA A 11 1.79 -7.02 -12.62
C ALA A 11 1.17 -5.60 -12.62
N MET A 12 1.43 -4.79 -11.59
CA MET A 12 0.95 -3.41 -11.53
C MET A 12 2.04 -2.44 -12.01
N ILE A 13 1.67 -1.58 -12.96
CA ILE A 13 2.51 -0.52 -13.51
C ILE A 13 2.43 0.70 -12.59
N GLN A 14 3.55 1.11 -12.03
CA GLN A 14 3.59 2.30 -11.17
C GLN A 14 3.60 3.59 -12.00
N VAL A 15 2.66 4.48 -11.70
CA VAL A 15 2.48 5.77 -12.38
C VAL A 15 2.60 6.90 -11.35
N ALA A 16 3.56 7.79 -11.53
CA ALA A 16 3.69 8.97 -10.68
C ALA A 16 2.68 10.04 -11.10
N VAL A 17 1.95 10.60 -10.13
CA VAL A 17 1.03 11.72 -10.36
C VAL A 17 1.59 12.94 -9.64
N VAL A 18 2.05 13.94 -10.39
CA VAL A 18 2.85 15.05 -9.85
C VAL A 18 2.14 16.38 -10.10
N PRO A 19 1.93 17.23 -9.08
CA PRO A 19 1.44 18.58 -9.30
C PRO A 19 2.50 19.43 -10.00
N ILE A 20 2.11 20.13 -11.06
CA ILE A 20 2.99 21.00 -11.84
C ILE A 20 2.56 22.45 -11.63
N GLY A 21 3.49 23.28 -11.17
CA GLY A 21 3.20 24.64 -10.74
C GLY A 21 2.39 24.69 -9.44
N THR A 22 1.63 25.77 -9.26
CA THR A 22 0.81 26.00 -8.05
C THR A 22 -0.53 25.29 -8.17
N VAL A 23 -0.67 24.14 -7.51
CA VAL A 23 -1.94 23.40 -7.42
C VAL A 23 -2.42 23.35 -5.96
N PRO A 24 -3.58 23.94 -5.62
CA PRO A 24 -4.13 23.85 -4.25
C PRO A 24 -4.34 22.40 -3.81
N SER A 25 -4.01 22.06 -2.56
CA SER A 25 -3.99 20.67 -2.09
C SER A 25 -5.35 19.96 -2.11
N ASN A 26 -6.44 20.70 -1.91
CA ASN A 26 -7.81 20.20 -2.03
C ASN A 26 -8.16 19.86 -3.49
N VAL A 27 -7.77 20.73 -4.41
CA VAL A 27 -7.98 20.56 -5.86
C VAL A 27 -7.15 19.39 -6.38
N MET A 28 -5.88 19.28 -5.97
CA MET A 28 -5.02 18.15 -6.32
C MET A 28 -5.61 16.81 -5.86
N ARG A 29 -6.19 16.78 -4.65
CA ARG A 29 -6.84 15.57 -4.13
C ARG A 29 -8.06 15.18 -4.96
N ASP A 30 -8.83 16.16 -5.43
CA ASP A 30 -10.00 15.89 -6.27
C ASP A 30 -9.59 15.34 -7.64
N TYR A 31 -8.62 15.96 -8.32
CA TYR A 31 -8.08 15.43 -9.58
C TYR A 31 -7.49 14.04 -9.43
N TYR A 32 -6.72 13.80 -8.37
CA TYR A 32 -6.19 12.48 -8.06
C TYR A 32 -7.30 11.45 -7.83
N SER A 33 -8.40 11.84 -7.18
CA SER A 33 -9.55 10.94 -6.94
C SER A 33 -10.23 10.46 -8.22
N MET A 34 -10.18 11.23 -9.31
CA MET A 34 -10.72 10.83 -10.62
C MET A 34 -9.83 9.80 -11.33
N LEU A 35 -8.53 9.73 -11.00
CA LEU A 35 -7.61 8.74 -11.58
C LEU A 35 -7.71 7.38 -10.89
N LEU A 36 -8.01 7.35 -9.59
CA LEU A 36 -8.03 6.10 -8.79
C LEU A 36 -8.92 4.98 -9.37
N PRO A 37 -10.12 5.25 -9.92
CA PRO A 37 -10.94 4.22 -10.55
C PRO A 37 -10.34 3.66 -11.86
N LEU A 38 -9.43 4.38 -12.50
CA LEU A 38 -8.82 4.03 -13.79
C LEU A 38 -7.59 3.10 -13.62
N HIS A 39 -7.60 2.27 -12.58
CA HIS A 39 -6.47 1.39 -12.23
C HIS A 39 -6.43 0.10 -13.05
N THR A 40 -7.46 -0.21 -13.85
CA THR A 40 -7.50 -1.41 -14.70
C THR A 40 -8.06 -1.03 -16.06
N ILE A 41 -7.24 -1.18 -17.09
CA ILE A 41 -7.58 -0.86 -18.47
C ILE A 41 -7.63 -2.15 -19.29
N PRO A 42 -8.81 -2.56 -19.80
CA PRO A 42 -8.92 -3.71 -20.68
C PRO A 42 -8.09 -3.54 -21.96
N LEU A 43 -7.42 -4.61 -22.39
CA LEU A 43 -6.64 -4.63 -23.63
C LEU A 43 -7.53 -4.34 -24.86
N SER A 44 -8.78 -4.79 -24.84
CA SER A 44 -9.75 -4.52 -25.89
C SER A 44 -9.98 -3.02 -26.11
N ALA A 45 -9.95 -2.23 -25.03
CA ALA A 45 -10.20 -0.79 -25.05
C ALA A 45 -9.01 0.03 -25.59
N ILE A 46 -7.81 -0.55 -25.67
CA ILE A 46 -6.62 0.15 -26.16
C ILE A 46 -6.22 -0.27 -27.59
N SER A 47 -6.89 -1.29 -28.14
CA SER A 47 -6.63 -1.82 -29.48
C SER A 47 -6.66 -0.75 -30.58
N SER A 48 -7.53 0.26 -30.47
CA SER A 48 -7.61 1.37 -31.42
C SER A 48 -6.45 2.37 -31.34
N PHE A 49 -5.76 2.43 -30.21
CA PHE A 49 -4.61 3.30 -29.97
C PHE A 49 -3.28 2.55 -30.20
N TYR A 50 -3.31 1.23 -30.29
CA TYR A 50 -2.15 0.38 -30.49
C TYR A 50 -1.74 0.34 -31.97
N THR A 51 -0.46 0.58 -32.23
CA THR A 51 0.11 0.47 -33.58
C THR A 51 1.28 -0.52 -33.57
N GLU A 52 1.10 -1.63 -34.28
CA GLU A 52 2.16 -2.63 -34.43
C GLU A 52 3.22 -2.12 -35.43
N HIS A 53 4.37 -1.66 -34.91
CA HIS A 53 5.48 -1.21 -35.76
C HIS A 53 6.32 -2.38 -36.30
N GLN A 54 6.36 -3.49 -35.55
CA GLN A 54 7.08 -4.72 -35.85
C GLN A 54 6.36 -5.87 -35.15
N LYS A 55 6.66 -7.12 -35.55
CA LYS A 55 6.03 -8.31 -34.96
C LYS A 55 6.16 -8.27 -33.43
N SER A 56 5.03 -8.23 -32.73
CA SER A 56 5.00 -8.15 -31.27
C SER A 56 5.74 -9.35 -30.63
N PRO A 57 6.57 -9.12 -29.57
CA PRO A 57 7.15 -10.20 -28.77
C PRO A 57 6.12 -10.90 -27.87
N PHE A 58 4.92 -10.36 -27.73
CA PHE A 58 3.85 -10.93 -26.91
C PHE A 58 2.96 -11.88 -27.73
N ALA A 59 3.47 -13.09 -27.98
CA ALA A 59 2.83 -14.05 -28.87
C ALA A 59 1.43 -14.50 -28.42
N VAL A 60 1.16 -14.48 -27.10
CA VAL A 60 -0.12 -14.94 -26.51
C VAL A 60 -0.80 -13.79 -25.74
N GLN A 61 -0.76 -12.58 -26.29
CA GLN A 61 -1.42 -11.41 -25.70
C GLN A 61 -2.95 -11.59 -25.65
N PRO A 62 -3.58 -11.58 -24.46
CA PRO A 62 -5.02 -11.87 -24.32
C PRO A 62 -5.90 -10.63 -24.59
N TRP A 63 -5.93 -10.13 -25.82
CA TRP A 63 -6.61 -8.88 -26.20
C TRP A 63 -8.08 -8.77 -25.73
N ASP A 64 -8.84 -9.86 -25.72
CA ASP A 64 -10.27 -9.84 -25.37
C ASP A 64 -10.56 -9.89 -23.86
N SER A 65 -9.62 -10.38 -23.06
CA SER A 65 -9.87 -10.68 -21.63
C SER A 65 -8.85 -10.08 -20.68
N GLY A 66 -7.67 -9.72 -21.18
CA GLY A 66 -6.59 -9.15 -20.38
C GLY A 66 -6.75 -7.66 -20.13
N SER A 67 -5.91 -7.16 -19.23
CA SER A 67 -5.91 -5.76 -18.83
C SER A 67 -4.52 -5.32 -18.35
N LEU A 68 -4.17 -4.07 -18.61
CA LEU A 68 -3.07 -3.40 -17.92
C LEU A 68 -3.58 -2.90 -16.58
N ARG A 69 -2.76 -3.00 -15.53
CA ARG A 69 -3.10 -2.57 -14.17
C ARG A 69 -2.17 -1.45 -13.74
N PHE A 70 -2.73 -0.36 -13.22
CA PHE A 70 -1.99 0.81 -12.78
C PHE A 70 -2.03 0.97 -11.27
N LYS A 71 -0.89 1.40 -10.70
CA LYS A 71 -0.76 1.87 -9.33
C LYS A 71 -0.37 3.34 -9.38
N PHE A 72 -1.35 4.21 -9.21
CA PHE A 72 -1.11 5.66 -9.13
C PHE A 72 -0.47 6.01 -7.79
N VAL A 73 0.62 6.79 -7.82
CA VAL A 73 1.36 7.23 -6.64
C VAL A 73 1.47 8.75 -6.68
N LEU A 74 0.75 9.43 -5.79
CA LEU A 74 0.79 10.88 -5.66
C LEU A 74 2.19 11.34 -5.22
N GLY A 75 2.81 12.23 -6.00
CA GLY A 75 4.19 12.70 -5.81
C GLY A 75 5.26 11.73 -6.32
N GLY A 76 4.87 10.53 -6.76
CA GLY A 76 5.79 9.47 -7.16
C GLY A 76 6.51 8.80 -5.98
N ALA A 77 7.44 7.89 -6.31
CA ALA A 77 8.31 7.23 -5.34
C ALA A 77 9.78 7.51 -5.69
N PRO A 78 10.68 7.58 -4.70
CA PRO A 78 12.10 7.67 -4.97
C PRO A 78 12.59 6.43 -5.72
N PRO A 79 13.62 6.57 -6.57
CA PRO A 79 14.13 5.45 -7.35
C PRO A 79 14.63 4.33 -6.43
N SER A 80 14.20 3.10 -6.69
CA SER A 80 14.60 1.95 -5.88
C SER A 80 15.94 1.41 -6.38
N PRO A 81 16.90 1.10 -5.48
CA PRO A 81 18.13 0.41 -5.90
C PRO A 81 17.88 -1.02 -6.41
N TRP A 82 16.65 -1.50 -6.33
CA TRP A 82 16.21 -2.82 -6.76
C TRP A 82 15.33 -2.79 -8.02
N GLU A 83 15.23 -1.66 -8.72
CA GLU A 83 14.42 -1.51 -9.94
C GLU A 83 14.80 -2.52 -11.04
N ASP A 84 16.09 -2.82 -11.20
CA ASP A 84 16.56 -3.83 -12.17
C ASP A 84 16.18 -5.26 -11.75
N PHE A 85 15.96 -5.49 -10.46
CA PHE A 85 15.53 -6.79 -9.94
C PHE A 85 14.00 -6.94 -10.00
N GLN A 86 13.24 -5.88 -9.76
CA GLN A 86 11.77 -5.88 -9.75
C GLN A 86 11.23 -4.71 -10.58
N SER A 87 10.91 -5.00 -11.84
CA SER A 87 10.51 -3.98 -12.83
C SER A 87 9.23 -3.24 -12.44
N HIS A 88 8.33 -3.85 -11.68
CA HIS A 88 7.08 -3.23 -11.20
C HIS A 88 7.31 -2.08 -10.20
N ARG A 89 8.51 -1.97 -9.61
CA ARG A 89 8.89 -0.85 -8.73
C ARG A 89 9.31 0.41 -9.49
N LYS A 90 9.58 0.29 -10.79
CA LYS A 90 9.95 1.42 -11.64
C LYS A 90 8.72 2.31 -11.81
N THR A 91 8.92 3.62 -11.65
CA THR A 91 7.94 4.59 -12.13
C THR A 91 8.05 4.62 -13.66
N LEU A 92 7.14 3.92 -14.35
CA LEU A 92 7.19 3.71 -15.80
C LEU A 92 6.40 4.77 -16.57
N ALA A 93 5.56 5.55 -15.88
CA ALA A 93 4.89 6.70 -16.47
C ALA A 93 4.77 7.84 -15.46
N VAL A 94 4.74 9.08 -15.97
CA VAL A 94 4.50 10.29 -15.19
C VAL A 94 3.32 11.06 -15.75
N ILE A 95 2.36 11.35 -14.87
CA ILE A 95 1.22 12.23 -15.14
C ILE A 95 1.45 13.55 -14.38
N GLY A 96 1.77 14.60 -15.11
CA GLY A 96 1.78 15.97 -14.59
C GLY A 96 0.35 16.50 -14.48
N VAL A 97 0.02 17.17 -13.39
CA VAL A 97 -1.31 17.79 -13.18
C VAL A 97 -1.14 19.29 -13.00
N VAL A 98 -1.71 20.07 -13.93
CA VAL A 98 -1.70 21.54 -13.92
C VAL A 98 -3.11 22.04 -13.62
N HIS A 99 -3.21 23.03 -12.74
CA HIS A 99 -4.44 23.77 -12.51
C HIS A 99 -4.35 25.15 -13.18
N CYS A 100 -4.92 25.27 -14.38
CA CYS A 100 -4.78 26.47 -15.22
C CYS A 100 -5.19 27.80 -14.55
N PRO A 101 -6.22 27.87 -13.68
CA PRO A 101 -6.54 29.10 -12.93
C PRO A 101 -5.39 29.62 -12.06
N SER A 102 -4.48 28.73 -11.64
CA SER A 102 -3.28 29.06 -10.87
C SER A 102 -1.99 29.01 -11.70
N SER A 103 -2.08 28.77 -13.02
CA SER A 103 -0.94 28.64 -13.92
C SER A 103 -1.35 29.16 -15.31
N LEU A 104 -1.17 30.47 -15.50
CA LEU A 104 -1.60 31.17 -16.72
C LEU A 104 -0.70 30.85 -17.91
N ASP A 105 0.60 30.70 -17.68
CA ASP A 105 1.59 30.35 -18.69
C ASP A 105 1.73 28.83 -18.84
N LEU A 106 1.22 28.29 -19.94
CA LEU A 106 1.30 26.86 -20.24
C LEU A 106 2.70 26.43 -20.70
N ASP A 107 3.50 27.32 -21.29
CA ASP A 107 4.87 26.97 -21.71
C ASP A 107 5.76 26.78 -20.49
N ALA A 108 5.67 27.71 -19.54
CA ALA A 108 6.33 27.55 -18.25
C ALA A 108 5.89 26.25 -17.55
N ALA A 109 4.59 25.91 -17.59
CA ALA A 109 4.10 24.67 -17.01
C ALA A 109 4.67 23.41 -17.70
N VAL A 110 4.79 23.42 -19.03
CA VAL A 110 5.42 22.33 -19.79
C VAL A 110 6.92 22.21 -19.47
N ASP A 111 7.63 23.32 -19.32
CA ASP A 111 9.04 23.33 -18.92
C ASP A 111 9.22 22.79 -17.50
N PHE A 112 8.37 23.21 -16.56
CA PHE A 112 8.35 22.66 -15.19
C PHE A 112 8.07 21.15 -15.21
N PHE A 113 7.12 20.70 -16.04
CA PHE A 113 6.83 19.28 -16.19
C PHE A 113 8.06 18.51 -16.71
N ALA A 114 8.73 19.00 -17.75
CA ALA A 114 9.95 18.38 -18.27
C ALA A 114 11.07 18.32 -17.22
N ILE A 115 11.17 19.31 -16.34
CA ILE A 115 12.11 19.29 -15.20
C ILE A 115 11.70 18.22 -14.18
N SER A 116 10.41 18.15 -13.81
CA SER A 116 9.90 17.15 -12.87
C SER A 116 10.10 15.71 -13.36
N CYS A 117 9.97 15.44 -14.66
CA CYS A 117 10.22 14.11 -15.24
C CYS A 117 11.66 13.62 -15.02
N LYS A 118 12.65 14.52 -14.88
CA LYS A 118 14.06 14.14 -14.62
C LYS A 118 14.24 13.40 -13.30
N SER A 119 13.32 13.54 -12.35
CA SER A 119 13.31 12.79 -11.10
C SER A 119 12.89 11.32 -11.28
N PHE A 120 12.37 10.95 -12.45
CA PHE A 120 11.85 9.62 -12.78
C PHE A 120 12.56 9.05 -14.02
N PRO A 121 13.85 8.67 -13.92
CA PRO A 121 14.66 8.26 -15.07
C PRO A 121 14.17 6.98 -15.76
N SER A 122 13.37 6.17 -15.08
CA SER A 122 12.77 4.93 -15.59
C SER A 122 11.44 5.17 -16.33
N SER A 123 10.94 6.41 -16.41
CA SER A 123 9.69 6.72 -17.11
C SER A 123 9.83 6.50 -18.61
N LEU A 124 8.83 5.83 -19.19
CA LEU A 124 8.72 5.55 -20.62
C LEU A 124 7.67 6.45 -21.28
N VAL A 125 6.64 6.84 -20.53
CA VAL A 125 5.51 7.62 -21.05
C VAL A 125 5.18 8.76 -20.10
N ASP A 126 5.31 9.99 -20.60
CA ASP A 126 5.03 11.20 -19.86
C ASP A 126 3.84 11.95 -20.50
N ARG A 127 2.88 12.38 -19.67
CA ARG A 127 1.74 13.21 -20.10
C ARG A 127 1.45 14.28 -19.06
N CYS A 128 1.07 15.47 -19.52
CA CYS A 128 0.69 16.60 -18.67
C CYS A 128 -0.77 16.94 -18.89
N PHE A 129 -1.58 16.88 -17.83
CA PHE A 129 -3.02 17.14 -17.84
C PHE A 129 -3.29 18.51 -17.23
N ALA A 130 -3.79 19.42 -18.04
CA ALA A 130 -4.09 20.81 -17.67
C ALA A 130 -5.60 21.01 -17.53
N PHE A 131 -6.05 21.24 -16.31
CA PHE A 131 -7.47 21.35 -15.95
C PHE A 131 -7.92 22.81 -15.87
N CYS A 132 -9.15 23.04 -16.35
CA CYS A 132 -9.83 24.33 -16.36
C CYS A 132 -9.08 25.44 -17.13
N PRO A 133 -8.60 25.20 -18.37
CA PRO A 133 -7.99 26.23 -19.21
C PRO A 133 -9.00 27.34 -19.51
N ASN A 134 -8.50 28.56 -19.65
CA ASN A 134 -9.28 29.69 -20.19
C ASN A 134 -9.26 29.69 -21.73
N ASP A 135 -10.06 30.56 -22.34
CA ASP A 135 -10.20 30.61 -23.81
C ASP A 135 -8.86 30.85 -24.53
N SER A 136 -8.01 31.75 -24.00
CA SER A 136 -6.68 32.00 -24.58
C SER A 136 -5.76 30.77 -24.51
N GLN A 137 -5.84 30.00 -23.43
CA GLN A 137 -5.07 28.77 -23.24
C GLN A 137 -5.60 27.62 -24.10
N LEU A 138 -6.91 27.59 -24.41
CA LEU A 138 -7.49 26.63 -25.34
C LEU A 138 -6.99 26.88 -26.78
N GLU A 139 -6.99 28.15 -27.21
CA GLU A 139 -6.48 28.54 -28.53
C GLU A 139 -4.97 28.23 -28.67
N ASP A 140 -4.19 28.57 -27.64
CA ASP A 140 -2.75 28.32 -27.60
C ASP A 140 -2.42 26.84 -27.51
N GLY A 141 -3.06 26.11 -26.60
CA GLY A 141 -2.85 24.69 -26.42
C GLY A 141 -3.33 23.83 -27.60
N SER A 142 -4.31 24.28 -28.39
CA SER A 142 -4.71 23.57 -29.62
C SER A 142 -3.60 23.52 -30.69
N LYS A 143 -2.67 24.48 -30.64
CA LYS A 143 -1.49 24.54 -31.52
C LYS A 143 -0.31 23.75 -30.96
N LYS A 144 -0.30 23.51 -29.65
CA LYS A 144 0.75 22.78 -28.93
C LYS A 144 0.49 21.28 -29.03
N GLY A 145 0.94 20.67 -30.12
CA GLY A 145 1.05 19.21 -30.22
C GLY A 145 2.04 18.66 -29.17
N GLY A 146 1.84 17.43 -28.69
CA GLY A 146 2.77 16.75 -27.79
C GLY A 146 2.12 16.17 -26.53
N ASN A 147 2.85 16.20 -25.42
CA ASN A 147 2.48 15.54 -24.15
C ASN A 147 1.41 16.30 -23.33
N LEU A 148 1.02 17.52 -23.72
CA LEU A 148 0.02 18.34 -23.03
C LEU A 148 -1.40 17.98 -23.47
N ARG A 149 -2.30 17.73 -22.52
CA ARG A 149 -3.73 17.49 -22.73
C ARG A 149 -4.56 18.48 -21.91
N LEU A 150 -5.45 19.20 -22.58
CA LEU A 150 -6.32 20.20 -21.95
C LEU A 150 -7.67 19.58 -21.58
N PHE A 151 -8.15 19.89 -20.38
CA PHE A 151 -9.46 19.48 -19.87
C PHE A 151 -10.30 20.74 -19.57
N PRO A 152 -11.11 21.21 -20.53
CA PRO A 152 -12.03 22.33 -20.33
C PRO A 152 -12.93 22.13 -19.10
N PRO A 153 -13.39 23.20 -18.43
CA PRO A 153 -14.34 23.09 -17.34
C PRO A 153 -15.60 22.32 -17.78
N ALA A 154 -15.87 21.20 -17.13
CA ALA A 154 -17.02 20.35 -17.39
C ALA A 154 -17.51 19.69 -16.09
N ASP A 155 -18.66 19.05 -16.13
CA ASP A 155 -19.12 18.21 -15.04
C ASP A 155 -18.22 16.99 -14.85
N ARG A 156 -18.20 16.45 -13.62
CA ARG A 156 -17.30 15.37 -13.22
C ARG A 156 -17.40 14.12 -14.13
N PRO A 157 -18.59 13.62 -14.48
CA PRO A 157 -18.71 12.46 -15.38
C PRO A 157 -18.03 12.67 -16.74
N THR A 158 -18.15 13.86 -17.31
CA THR A 158 -17.52 14.20 -18.60
C THR A 158 -16.00 14.24 -18.46
N LEU A 159 -15.47 14.82 -17.38
CA LEU A 159 -14.04 14.81 -17.09
C LEU A 159 -13.51 13.39 -16.89
N GLU A 160 -14.23 12.55 -16.13
CA GLU A 160 -13.87 11.15 -15.90
C GLU A 160 -13.87 10.33 -17.19
N PHE A 161 -14.83 10.56 -18.11
CA PHE A 161 -14.85 9.93 -19.43
C PHE A 161 -13.65 10.33 -20.30
N HIS A 162 -13.31 11.62 -20.35
CA HIS A 162 -12.12 12.08 -21.07
C HIS A 162 -10.83 11.55 -20.46
N LEU A 163 -10.73 11.53 -19.12
CA LEU A 163 -9.59 10.96 -18.41
C LEU A 163 -9.42 9.48 -18.74
N ASN A 164 -10.51 8.71 -18.74
CA ASN A 164 -10.46 7.30 -19.12
C ASN A 164 -9.86 7.10 -20.53
N THR A 165 -10.25 7.93 -21.50
CA THR A 165 -9.69 7.89 -22.86
C THR A 165 -8.20 8.23 -22.87
N MET A 166 -7.77 9.23 -22.09
CA MET A 166 -6.35 9.59 -21.99
C MET A 166 -5.52 8.51 -21.29
N ILE A 167 -6.06 7.82 -20.28
CA ILE A 167 -5.38 6.70 -19.64
C ILE A 167 -5.29 5.49 -20.58
N GLN A 168 -6.29 5.26 -21.43
CA GLN A 168 -6.23 4.24 -22.49
C GLN A 168 -5.11 4.53 -23.50
N GLU A 169 -4.91 5.80 -23.90
CA GLU A 169 -3.78 6.20 -24.76
C GLU A 169 -2.42 5.95 -24.08
N ILE A 170 -2.29 6.30 -22.79
CA ILE A 170 -1.08 6.02 -22.00
C ILE A 170 -0.81 4.52 -21.93
N ALA A 171 -1.84 3.71 -21.69
CA ALA A 171 -1.74 2.25 -21.65
C ALA A 171 -1.25 1.66 -22.97
N ALA A 172 -1.78 2.12 -24.12
CA ALA A 172 -1.29 1.72 -25.43
C ALA A 172 0.17 2.11 -25.67
N SER A 173 0.53 3.34 -25.29
CA SER A 173 1.91 3.84 -25.43
C SER A 173 2.89 3.02 -24.59
N LEU A 174 2.52 2.68 -23.36
CA LEU A 174 3.33 1.83 -22.49
C LEU A 174 3.49 0.42 -23.06
N LEU A 175 2.42 -0.16 -23.59
CA LEU A 175 2.48 -1.49 -24.21
C LEU A 175 3.51 -1.52 -25.35
N MET A 176 3.50 -0.52 -26.23
CA MET A 176 4.47 -0.41 -27.33
C MET A 176 5.91 -0.20 -26.84
N GLU A 177 6.13 0.61 -25.80
CA GLU A 177 7.47 0.76 -25.21
C GLU A 177 7.95 -0.52 -24.51
N PHE A 178 7.06 -1.32 -23.92
CA PHE A 178 7.40 -2.64 -23.39
C PHE A 178 7.84 -3.61 -24.48
N GLU A 179 7.14 -3.65 -25.62
CA GLU A 179 7.54 -4.49 -26.76
C GLU A 179 8.94 -4.13 -27.27
N LYS A 180 9.19 -2.83 -27.45
CA LYS A 180 10.49 -2.30 -27.84
C LYS A 180 11.58 -2.68 -26.85
N TRP A 181 11.32 -2.56 -25.54
CA TRP A 181 12.27 -2.95 -24.51
C TRP A 181 12.60 -4.44 -24.58
N VAL A 182 11.59 -5.31 -24.72
CA VAL A 182 11.77 -6.76 -24.80
C VAL A 182 12.63 -7.16 -25.99
N LEU A 183 12.34 -6.62 -27.18
CA LEU A 183 13.11 -6.91 -28.39
C LEU A 183 14.58 -6.42 -28.31
N GLN A 184 14.81 -5.29 -27.63
CA GLN A 184 16.17 -4.82 -27.33
C GLN A 184 16.88 -5.73 -26.32
N ALA A 185 16.18 -6.22 -25.30
CA ALA A 185 16.76 -7.07 -24.27
C ALA A 185 17.23 -8.42 -24.81
N GLU A 186 16.49 -9.00 -25.77
CA GLU A 186 16.85 -10.25 -26.45
C GLU A 186 18.09 -10.09 -27.33
N SER A 187 18.26 -8.93 -27.97
CA SER A 187 19.33 -8.66 -28.94
C SER A 187 20.61 -8.09 -28.30
N SER A 188 20.48 -7.24 -27.27
CA SER A 188 21.58 -6.38 -26.80
C SER A 188 22.31 -6.89 -25.55
N GLY A 189 21.86 -8.01 -24.97
CA GLY A 189 22.39 -8.51 -23.70
C GLY A 189 22.24 -7.47 -22.59
N THR A 190 21.07 -7.33 -21.99
CA THR A 190 20.89 -6.33 -20.92
C THR A 190 21.83 -6.61 -19.74
N ILE A 191 22.44 -5.57 -19.17
CA ILE A 191 23.24 -5.68 -17.93
C ILE A 191 22.33 -5.28 -16.77
N LEU A 192 21.92 -6.27 -15.98
CA LEU A 192 21.05 -6.09 -14.83
C LEU A 192 21.85 -6.33 -13.55
N LYS A 193 21.90 -5.32 -12.69
CA LYS A 193 22.68 -5.36 -11.45
C LYS A 193 21.79 -5.19 -10.23
N THR A 194 22.26 -5.72 -9.13
CA THR A 194 21.67 -5.53 -7.81
C THR A 194 22.74 -5.08 -6.83
N PRO A 195 22.36 -4.45 -5.70
CA PRO A 195 23.26 -4.17 -4.59
C PRO A 195 24.01 -5.41 -4.02
N LEU A 196 23.57 -6.63 -4.34
CA LEU A 196 24.21 -7.88 -3.91
C LEU A 196 25.36 -8.32 -4.82
N ASP A 197 25.51 -7.71 -6.01
CA ASP A 197 26.54 -8.12 -6.97
C ASP A 197 27.93 -7.61 -6.57
N SER A 198 28.79 -8.49 -6.07
CA SER A 198 30.20 -8.21 -5.76
C SER A 198 31.04 -8.00 -7.03
N GLN A 199 31.95 -7.02 -7.00
CA GLN A 199 32.97 -6.80 -8.04
C GLN A 199 34.11 -7.82 -7.85
N ALA A 200 33.98 -9.02 -8.40
CA ALA A 200 35.07 -10.00 -8.44
C ALA A 200 35.60 -10.18 -9.87
N SER A 201 36.92 -10.24 -10.02
CA SER A 201 37.60 -10.60 -11.27
C SER A 201 37.34 -12.07 -11.58
N LEU A 202 36.84 -12.38 -12.78
CA LEU A 202 36.40 -13.72 -13.16
C LEU A 202 37.48 -14.47 -13.96
N SER A 203 37.71 -15.73 -13.60
CA SER A 203 38.39 -16.76 -14.41
C SER A 203 37.52 -17.24 -15.59
N SER A 204 38.10 -17.97 -16.54
CA SER A 204 37.42 -18.38 -17.79
C SER A 204 36.17 -19.26 -17.59
N GLU A 205 36.15 -20.16 -16.60
CA GLU A 205 34.95 -20.95 -16.26
C GLU A 205 33.85 -20.06 -15.64
N GLU A 206 34.25 -19.06 -14.87
CA GLU A 206 33.35 -18.09 -14.28
C GLU A 206 32.75 -17.16 -15.34
N VAL A 207 33.43 -16.92 -16.47
CA VAL A 207 32.89 -16.16 -17.61
C VAL A 207 31.70 -16.86 -18.25
N ILE A 208 31.78 -18.19 -18.49
CA ILE A 208 30.65 -18.95 -19.05
C ILE A 208 29.46 -18.93 -18.10
N LYS A 209 29.72 -19.14 -16.80
CA LYS A 209 28.71 -19.08 -15.74
C LYS A 209 28.09 -17.68 -15.65
N ALA A 210 28.89 -16.62 -15.77
CA ALA A 210 28.41 -15.24 -15.76
C ALA A 210 27.55 -14.90 -16.99
N LYS A 211 27.89 -15.42 -18.18
CA LYS A 211 27.05 -15.26 -19.39
C LYS A 211 25.69 -15.93 -19.20
N LYS A 212 25.65 -17.16 -18.69
CA LYS A 212 24.38 -17.86 -18.36
C LYS A 212 23.57 -17.12 -17.30
N ARG A 213 24.25 -16.56 -16.29
CA ARG A 213 23.60 -15.76 -15.24
C ARG A 213 22.95 -14.52 -15.83
N ARG A 214 23.67 -13.75 -16.64
CA ARG A 214 23.12 -12.56 -17.34
C ARG A 214 21.92 -12.91 -18.21
N LEU A 215 21.98 -14.01 -18.95
CA LEU A 215 20.85 -14.48 -19.74
C LEU A 215 19.64 -14.83 -18.86
N GLY A 216 19.84 -15.53 -17.74
CA GLY A 216 18.76 -15.85 -16.79
C GLY A 216 18.11 -14.60 -16.20
N ARG A 217 18.90 -13.58 -15.83
CA ARG A 217 18.40 -12.29 -15.35
C ARG A 217 17.63 -11.52 -16.42
N ALA A 218 18.12 -11.54 -17.66
CA ALA A 218 17.43 -10.93 -18.79
C ALA A 218 16.08 -11.61 -19.05
N GLN A 219 16.05 -12.94 -19.08
CA GLN A 219 14.81 -13.72 -19.24
C GLN A 219 13.80 -13.44 -18.11
N LYS A 220 14.27 -13.37 -16.86
CA LYS A 220 13.41 -12.97 -15.73
C LYS A 220 12.76 -11.61 -15.98
N THR A 221 13.56 -10.64 -16.41
CA THR A 221 13.12 -9.25 -16.60
C THR A 221 12.20 -9.11 -17.81
N ILE A 222 12.46 -9.82 -18.90
CA ILE A 222 11.53 -9.95 -20.03
C ILE A 222 10.19 -10.50 -19.52
N GLY A 223 10.22 -11.54 -18.68
CA GLY A 223 9.02 -12.06 -18.01
C GLY A 223 8.26 -11.00 -17.22
N ASP A 224 8.94 -10.12 -16.48
CA ASP A 224 8.29 -9.01 -15.78
C ASP A 224 7.58 -8.04 -16.75
N TYR A 225 8.22 -7.67 -17.87
CA TYR A 225 7.60 -6.79 -18.85
C TYR A 225 6.41 -7.44 -19.56
N CYS A 226 6.48 -8.74 -19.88
CA CYS A 226 5.32 -9.50 -20.36
C CYS A 226 4.17 -9.47 -19.34
N LEU A 227 4.49 -9.58 -18.05
CA LEU A 227 3.49 -9.54 -16.98
C LEU A 227 2.86 -8.15 -16.83
N LEU A 228 3.66 -7.08 -16.89
CA LEU A 228 3.19 -5.68 -16.90
C LEU A 228 2.37 -5.35 -18.14
N ALA A 229 2.71 -5.93 -19.29
CA ALA A 229 1.94 -5.84 -20.54
C ALA A 229 0.60 -6.60 -20.48
N GLY A 230 0.34 -7.37 -19.43
CA GLY A 230 -0.88 -8.17 -19.31
C GLY A 230 -0.84 -9.47 -20.14
N SER A 231 0.34 -9.97 -20.51
CA SER A 231 0.53 -11.31 -21.12
C SER A 231 1.17 -12.30 -20.13
N PRO A 232 0.37 -12.91 -19.24
CA PRO A 232 0.91 -13.80 -18.22
C PRO A 232 1.38 -15.16 -18.76
N VAL A 233 0.87 -15.62 -19.91
CA VAL A 233 1.31 -16.88 -20.53
C VAL A 233 2.74 -16.73 -21.08
N ASP A 234 3.00 -15.64 -21.82
CA ASP A 234 4.34 -15.32 -22.31
C ASP A 234 5.30 -15.09 -21.14
N ALA A 235 4.86 -14.34 -20.11
CA ALA A 235 5.65 -14.12 -18.89
C ALA A 235 6.09 -15.45 -18.25
N ASN A 236 5.18 -16.41 -18.10
CA ASN A 236 5.48 -17.70 -17.48
C ASN A 236 6.49 -18.54 -18.30
N ALA A 237 6.48 -18.44 -19.63
CA ALA A 237 7.49 -19.09 -20.47
C ALA A 237 8.90 -18.53 -20.19
N HIS A 238 9.04 -17.21 -20.16
CA HIS A 238 10.31 -16.54 -19.85
C HIS A 238 10.77 -16.80 -18.40
N TYR A 239 9.85 -16.83 -17.43
CA TYR A 239 10.18 -17.19 -16.05
C TYR A 239 10.66 -18.64 -15.94
N SER A 240 10.07 -19.58 -16.70
CA SER A 240 10.51 -20.98 -16.71
C SER A 240 11.96 -21.11 -17.18
N THR A 241 12.32 -20.42 -18.27
CA THR A 241 13.71 -20.36 -18.75
C THR A 241 14.64 -19.68 -17.74
N ALA A 242 14.19 -18.60 -17.10
CA ALA A 242 14.96 -17.91 -16.08
C ALA A 242 15.26 -18.80 -14.86
N LEU A 243 14.27 -19.58 -14.40
CA LEU A 243 14.40 -20.51 -13.27
C LEU A 243 15.44 -21.60 -13.57
N GLU A 244 15.41 -22.18 -14.78
CA GLU A 244 16.41 -23.17 -15.20
C GLU A 244 17.84 -22.58 -15.19
N LEU A 245 18.02 -21.40 -15.79
CA LEU A 245 19.32 -20.72 -15.87
C LEU A 245 19.83 -20.27 -14.49
N ALA A 246 18.96 -19.74 -13.64
CA ALA A 246 19.31 -19.31 -12.28
C ALA A 246 19.70 -20.52 -11.41
N ARG A 247 18.99 -21.65 -11.56
CA ARG A 247 19.33 -22.90 -10.86
C ARG A 247 20.71 -23.43 -11.27
N LEU A 248 21.04 -23.42 -12.56
CA LEU A 248 22.34 -23.86 -13.07
C LEU A 248 23.51 -22.97 -12.63
N THR A 249 23.24 -21.69 -12.35
CA THR A 249 24.26 -20.71 -11.96
C THR A 249 24.34 -20.49 -10.44
N GLY A 250 23.42 -21.07 -9.68
CA GLY A 250 23.31 -20.89 -8.23
C GLY A 250 22.89 -19.47 -7.84
N ASP A 251 22.22 -18.74 -8.72
CA ASP A 251 21.75 -17.37 -8.45
C ASP A 251 20.40 -17.42 -7.72
N TYR A 252 20.44 -17.81 -6.44
CA TYR A 252 19.23 -18.06 -5.63
C TYR A 252 18.33 -16.83 -5.46
N PHE A 253 18.91 -15.63 -5.44
CA PHE A 253 18.15 -14.39 -5.32
C PHE A 253 17.30 -14.14 -6.57
N TRP A 254 17.90 -14.28 -7.76
CA TRP A 254 17.18 -14.17 -9.03
C TRP A 254 16.25 -15.34 -9.31
N TYR A 255 16.59 -16.53 -8.82
CA TYR A 255 15.68 -17.68 -8.82
C TYR A 255 14.40 -17.39 -8.03
N ALA A 256 14.53 -16.84 -6.81
CA ALA A 256 13.39 -16.47 -5.98
C ALA A 256 12.50 -15.42 -6.66
N GLY A 257 13.10 -14.38 -7.25
CA GLY A 257 12.36 -13.35 -7.98
C GLY A 257 11.64 -13.86 -9.23
N ALA A 258 12.25 -14.78 -9.99
CA ALA A 258 11.59 -15.43 -11.13
C ALA A 258 10.42 -16.32 -10.67
N LEU A 259 10.58 -17.01 -9.54
CA LEU A 259 9.52 -17.85 -8.97
C LEU A 259 8.34 -17.00 -8.48
N GLU A 260 8.58 -15.87 -7.81
CA GLU A 260 7.52 -14.90 -7.46
C GLU A 260 6.74 -14.44 -8.69
N GLY A 261 7.44 -14.02 -9.74
CA GLY A 261 6.83 -13.60 -11.00
C GLY A 261 5.98 -14.70 -11.63
N SER A 262 6.47 -15.95 -11.63
CA SER A 262 5.73 -17.10 -12.15
C SER A 262 4.44 -17.39 -11.38
N VAL A 263 4.42 -17.19 -10.06
CA VAL A 263 3.21 -17.36 -9.25
C VAL A 263 2.23 -16.22 -9.54
N CYS A 264 2.70 -14.98 -9.68
CA CYS A 264 1.88 -13.85 -10.10
C CYS A 264 1.23 -14.10 -11.47
N ALA A 265 2.00 -14.61 -12.43
CA ALA A 265 1.51 -14.99 -13.76
C ALA A 265 0.44 -16.10 -13.66
N LEU A 266 0.68 -17.15 -12.85
CA LEU A 266 -0.29 -18.23 -12.62
C LEU A 266 -1.63 -17.70 -12.07
N LEU A 267 -1.59 -16.85 -11.05
CA LEU A 267 -2.79 -16.23 -10.48
C LEU A 267 -3.51 -15.35 -11.51
N THR A 268 -2.77 -14.56 -12.27
CA THR A 268 -3.33 -13.71 -13.32
C THR A 268 -4.02 -14.55 -14.40
N VAL A 269 -3.45 -15.68 -14.83
CA VAL A 269 -4.09 -16.62 -15.76
C VAL A 269 -5.38 -17.20 -15.17
N ALA A 270 -5.35 -17.61 -13.89
CA ALA A 270 -6.53 -18.15 -13.23
C ALA A 270 -7.68 -17.13 -13.18
N ASP A 271 -7.37 -15.86 -12.90
CA ASP A 271 -8.35 -14.76 -12.93
C ASP A 271 -8.95 -14.55 -14.32
N LEU A 272 -8.12 -14.57 -15.37
CA LEU A 272 -8.58 -14.47 -16.76
C LEU A 272 -9.50 -15.62 -17.16
N MET A 273 -9.17 -16.86 -16.76
CA MET A 273 -10.02 -18.01 -17.01
C MET A 273 -11.36 -17.91 -16.27
N ASN A 274 -11.33 -17.48 -15.01
CA ASN A 274 -12.54 -17.26 -14.21
C ASN A 274 -13.44 -16.16 -14.82
N LEU A 275 -12.84 -15.10 -15.38
CA LEU A 275 -13.57 -14.06 -16.09
C LEU A 275 -14.25 -14.60 -17.36
N LYS A 276 -13.54 -15.41 -18.16
CA LYS A 276 -14.12 -16.07 -19.35
C LYS A 276 -15.28 -17.00 -18.99
N VAL A 277 -15.16 -17.76 -17.90
CA VAL A 277 -16.26 -18.62 -17.42
C VAL A 277 -17.48 -17.78 -17.00
N LYS A 278 -17.28 -16.67 -16.29
CA LYS A 278 -18.38 -15.77 -15.91
C LYS A 278 -19.05 -15.13 -17.12
N LEU A 279 -18.29 -14.70 -18.12
CA LEU A 279 -18.82 -14.08 -19.34
C LEU A 279 -19.57 -15.10 -20.22
N GLY A 280 -19.07 -16.34 -20.30
CA GLY A 280 -19.72 -17.46 -21.00
C GLY A 280 -20.96 -17.98 -20.29
N ALA A 281 -21.00 -17.94 -18.95
CA ALA A 281 -22.18 -18.32 -18.16
C ALA A 281 -23.37 -17.37 -18.33
N THR A 282 -23.14 -16.12 -18.74
CA THR A 282 -24.22 -15.18 -19.10
C THR A 282 -24.98 -15.61 -20.38
N ILE A 283 -24.41 -16.50 -21.20
CA ILE A 283 -25.01 -16.99 -22.45
C ILE A 283 -25.80 -18.30 -22.24
N VAL A 284 -25.60 -19.00 -21.12
CA VAL A 284 -26.31 -20.25 -20.81
C VAL A 284 -27.21 -20.06 -19.60
N SER A 285 -28.50 -19.89 -19.89
CA SER A 285 -29.66 -19.73 -19.02
C SER A 285 -29.61 -20.40 -17.64
N GLY A 286 -30.27 -19.74 -16.69
CA GLY A 286 -30.42 -20.08 -15.28
C GLY A 286 -30.59 -21.55 -14.92
N ALA A 287 -29.70 -22.04 -14.05
CA ALA A 287 -29.96 -23.06 -13.04
C ALA A 287 -28.80 -23.11 -12.02
N THR A 288 -29.15 -22.92 -10.74
CA THR A 288 -28.40 -23.28 -9.51
C THR A 288 -26.95 -22.77 -9.37
N MET A 289 -26.78 -21.53 -8.89
CA MET A 289 -25.49 -20.98 -8.43
C MET A 289 -25.48 -20.69 -6.93
N ILE A 290 -25.51 -21.71 -6.07
CA ILE A 290 -25.24 -21.49 -4.63
C ILE A 290 -24.13 -22.40 -4.07
N ASP A 291 -23.69 -23.48 -4.73
CA ASP A 291 -22.84 -24.47 -4.05
C ASP A 291 -21.57 -24.96 -4.79
N ARG A 292 -20.97 -24.14 -5.66
CA ARG A 292 -19.71 -24.50 -6.36
C ARG A 292 -18.52 -23.58 -6.10
N MET A 293 -18.64 -22.61 -5.21
CA MET A 293 -17.56 -21.65 -4.92
C MET A 293 -16.50 -22.17 -3.93
N GLY A 294 -16.72 -23.33 -3.29
CA GLY A 294 -15.82 -23.87 -2.26
C GLY A 294 -14.83 -24.96 -2.69
N GLN A 295 -15.01 -25.59 -3.86
CA GLN A 295 -14.18 -26.75 -4.27
C GLN A 295 -13.08 -26.44 -5.30
N LYS A 296 -13.12 -25.29 -5.99
CA LYS A 296 -12.34 -25.09 -7.22
C LYS A 296 -10.93 -24.50 -7.04
N ASP A 297 -10.58 -24.02 -5.84
CA ASP A 297 -9.31 -23.30 -5.61
C ASP A 297 -8.31 -24.00 -4.68
N SER A 298 -8.63 -25.16 -4.10
CA SER A 298 -7.71 -25.85 -3.16
C SER A 298 -6.38 -26.23 -3.82
N THR A 299 -6.39 -26.73 -5.06
CA THR A 299 -5.16 -27.14 -5.76
C THR A 299 -4.29 -25.95 -6.16
N LEU A 300 -4.91 -24.82 -6.54
CA LEU A 300 -4.20 -23.59 -6.86
C LEU A 300 -3.59 -22.99 -5.59
N GLU A 301 -4.35 -23.00 -4.49
CA GLU A 301 -3.88 -22.55 -3.19
C GLU A 301 -2.68 -23.37 -2.70
N ASP A 302 -2.74 -24.70 -2.82
CA ASP A 302 -1.65 -25.61 -2.47
C ASP A 302 -0.39 -25.34 -3.31
N GLU A 303 -0.54 -25.11 -4.62
CA GLU A 303 0.56 -24.80 -5.53
C GLU A 303 1.19 -23.44 -5.20
N VAL A 304 0.37 -22.41 -4.94
CA VAL A 304 0.84 -21.08 -4.54
C VAL A 304 1.60 -21.17 -3.22
N ARG A 305 1.03 -21.88 -2.22
CA ARG A 305 1.66 -22.11 -0.92
C ARG A 305 3.00 -22.81 -1.07
N TYR A 306 3.07 -23.88 -1.87
CA TYR A 306 4.31 -24.62 -2.13
C TYR A 306 5.39 -23.74 -2.76
N ARG A 307 5.04 -23.01 -3.84
CA ARG A 307 5.98 -22.14 -4.55
C ARG A 307 6.45 -20.97 -3.69
N TYR A 308 5.57 -20.32 -2.93
CA TYR A 308 5.98 -19.20 -2.07
C TYR A 308 6.83 -19.62 -0.87
N ASN A 309 6.59 -20.80 -0.29
CA ASN A 309 7.51 -21.35 0.71
C ASN A 309 8.91 -21.57 0.12
N SER A 310 8.99 -22.01 -1.14
CA SER A 310 10.26 -22.10 -1.87
C SER A 310 10.87 -20.72 -2.15
N VAL A 311 10.08 -19.70 -2.49
CA VAL A 311 10.56 -18.30 -2.62
C VAL A 311 11.22 -17.83 -1.33
N ILE A 312 10.52 -17.95 -0.19
CA ILE A 312 11.01 -17.52 1.12
C ILE A 312 12.33 -18.24 1.45
N LEU A 313 12.38 -19.55 1.24
CA LEU A 313 13.59 -20.34 1.46
C LEU A 313 14.76 -19.90 0.58
N ASN A 314 14.53 -19.56 -0.69
CA ASN A 314 15.59 -19.13 -1.60
C ASN A 314 16.09 -17.72 -1.29
N TYR A 315 15.22 -16.79 -0.87
CA TYR A 315 15.67 -15.50 -0.33
C TYR A 315 16.53 -15.68 0.91
N LYS A 316 16.12 -16.56 1.83
CA LYS A 316 16.92 -16.89 3.01
C LYS A 316 18.27 -17.53 2.66
N LYS A 317 18.32 -18.43 1.67
CA LYS A 317 19.57 -19.03 1.17
C LYS A 317 20.51 -18.03 0.49
N SER A 318 19.97 -16.96 -0.09
CA SER A 318 20.76 -15.91 -0.73
C SER A 318 21.47 -14.99 0.27
N GLN A 319 21.22 -15.17 1.57
CA GLN A 319 21.83 -14.41 2.64
C GLN A 319 23.27 -14.88 2.86
N ASP A 320 24.23 -14.18 2.27
CA ASP A 320 25.66 -14.37 2.52
C ASP A 320 26.15 -13.39 3.59
N ASN A 321 26.80 -13.91 4.64
CA ASN A 321 27.32 -13.12 5.76
C ASN A 321 28.41 -12.10 5.33
N ALA A 322 28.98 -12.26 4.13
CA ALA A 322 29.99 -11.35 3.57
C ALA A 322 29.41 -10.09 2.91
N GLN A 323 28.09 -10.00 2.70
CA GLN A 323 27.45 -8.89 1.97
C GLN A 323 27.01 -7.76 2.90
N ARG A 324 27.22 -6.50 2.47
CA ARG A 324 26.80 -5.30 3.21
C ARG A 324 25.29 -5.05 3.16
N VAL A 325 24.57 -5.71 2.25
CA VAL A 325 23.13 -5.53 2.02
C VAL A 325 22.45 -6.88 2.21
N SER A 326 21.46 -6.93 3.09
CA SER A 326 20.75 -8.16 3.45
C SER A 326 19.49 -8.35 2.58
N PRO A 327 19.24 -9.53 2.01
CA PRO A 327 18.00 -9.85 1.30
C PRO A 327 16.79 -10.05 2.24
N LEU A 328 16.97 -9.90 3.55
CA LEU A 328 15.92 -10.10 4.57
C LEU A 328 14.64 -9.33 4.27
N THR A 329 14.75 -8.11 3.73
CA THR A 329 13.58 -7.31 3.34
C THR A 329 12.68 -8.06 2.35
N PHE A 330 13.26 -8.77 1.36
CA PHE A 330 12.52 -9.56 0.38
C PHE A 330 11.94 -10.85 0.97
N GLU A 331 12.66 -11.51 1.89
CA GLU A 331 12.14 -12.67 2.64
C GLU A 331 10.86 -12.28 3.41
N LEU A 332 10.90 -11.15 4.13
CA LEU A 332 9.77 -10.66 4.90
C LEU A 332 8.62 -10.18 4.01
N GLU A 333 8.91 -9.51 2.90
CA GLU A 333 7.88 -9.15 1.91
C GLU A 333 7.21 -10.40 1.32
N ALA A 334 7.97 -11.42 0.92
CA ALA A 334 7.42 -12.67 0.41
C ALA A 334 6.55 -13.40 1.46
N THR A 335 6.96 -13.37 2.72
CA THR A 335 6.19 -13.90 3.85
C THR A 335 4.86 -13.17 4.00
N LEU A 336 4.85 -11.84 3.91
CA LEU A 336 3.63 -11.03 3.96
C LEU A 336 2.72 -11.24 2.75
N LYS A 337 3.28 -11.39 1.54
CA LYS A 337 2.49 -11.69 0.32
C LYS A 337 1.76 -13.03 0.46
N LEU A 338 2.45 -14.07 0.95
CA LEU A 338 1.83 -15.37 1.22
C LEU A 338 0.77 -15.28 2.32
N ALA A 339 1.08 -14.59 3.43
CA ALA A 339 0.14 -14.39 4.53
C ALA A 339 -1.13 -13.65 4.08
N ARG A 340 -0.99 -12.67 3.19
CA ARG A 340 -2.11 -11.94 2.58
C ARG A 340 -2.95 -12.85 1.68
N PHE A 341 -2.32 -13.64 0.83
CA PHE A 341 -3.02 -14.58 -0.05
C PHE A 341 -3.83 -15.62 0.73
N LEU A 342 -3.27 -16.18 1.80
CA LEU A 342 -3.92 -17.17 2.66
C LEU A 342 -4.85 -16.56 3.72
N CYS A 343 -5.06 -15.23 3.73
CA CYS A 343 -5.76 -14.52 4.81
C CYS A 343 -7.26 -14.81 4.85
N ARG A 344 -7.63 -15.99 5.38
CA ARG A 344 -8.98 -16.51 5.55
C ARG A 344 -9.14 -17.13 6.94
N ARG A 345 -10.38 -17.26 7.43
CA ARG A 345 -10.62 -17.74 8.80
C ARG A 345 -10.21 -19.20 8.99
N GLU A 346 -10.35 -20.00 7.95
CA GLU A 346 -10.06 -21.43 7.92
C GLU A 346 -8.55 -21.70 8.05
N LEU A 347 -7.72 -20.80 7.48
CA LEU A 347 -6.26 -20.90 7.47
C LEU A 347 -5.59 -20.01 8.53
N ALA A 348 -6.36 -19.50 9.50
CA ALA A 348 -5.88 -18.51 10.46
C ALA A 348 -4.62 -18.96 11.23
N LYS A 349 -4.48 -20.25 11.53
CA LYS A 349 -3.31 -20.80 12.21
C LYS A 349 -2.03 -20.58 11.39
N GLU A 350 -2.05 -20.96 10.12
CA GLU A 350 -0.91 -20.83 9.20
C GLU A 350 -0.54 -19.35 8.99
N VAL A 351 -1.55 -18.49 8.77
CA VAL A 351 -1.32 -17.05 8.61
C VAL A 351 -0.71 -16.45 9.88
N VAL A 352 -1.16 -16.85 11.08
CA VAL A 352 -0.58 -16.40 12.35
C VAL A 352 0.89 -16.82 12.48
N GLU A 353 1.25 -18.03 12.07
CA GLU A 353 2.64 -18.51 12.08
C GLU A 353 3.51 -17.65 11.16
N LEU A 354 3.09 -17.41 9.92
CA LEU A 354 3.79 -16.54 8.96
C LEU A 354 3.96 -15.11 9.50
N LEU A 355 2.90 -14.53 10.07
CA LEU A 355 2.93 -13.18 10.65
C LEU A 355 3.85 -13.11 11.88
N THR A 356 3.95 -14.18 12.66
CA THR A 356 4.84 -14.25 13.82
C THR A 356 6.30 -14.32 13.37
N THR A 357 6.61 -15.15 12.38
CA THR A 357 7.94 -15.19 11.76
C THR A 357 8.34 -13.84 11.17
N ALA A 358 7.42 -13.18 10.46
CA ALA A 358 7.67 -11.84 9.93
C ALA A 358 7.92 -10.80 11.04
N ALA A 359 7.14 -10.84 12.12
CA ALA A 359 7.30 -9.96 13.28
C ALA A 359 8.65 -10.16 14.00
N ASP A 360 9.14 -11.40 14.09
CA ASP A 360 10.46 -11.66 14.69
C ASP A 360 11.60 -11.19 13.80
N GLY A 361 11.50 -11.40 12.48
CA GLY A 361 12.46 -10.87 11.52
C GLY A 361 12.53 -9.34 11.47
N ALA A 362 11.45 -8.65 11.86
CA ALA A 362 11.38 -7.18 11.95
C ALA A 362 12.50 -6.57 12.80
N LYS A 363 12.95 -7.26 13.85
CA LYS A 363 13.98 -6.77 14.78
C LYS A 363 15.35 -6.65 14.11
N SER A 364 15.59 -7.42 13.05
CA SER A 364 16.83 -7.45 12.29
C SER A 364 16.84 -6.45 11.12
N LEU A 365 15.73 -5.75 10.87
CA LEU A 365 15.67 -4.69 9.87
C LEU A 365 16.34 -3.42 10.39
N ILE A 366 17.24 -2.87 9.58
CA ILE A 366 18.02 -1.67 9.90
C ILE A 366 17.17 -0.40 9.72
N ASP A 367 16.43 -0.30 8.61
CA ASP A 367 15.61 0.88 8.30
C ASP A 367 14.35 0.92 9.19
N ALA A 368 14.10 2.08 9.81
CA ALA A 368 12.87 2.34 10.56
C ALA A 368 11.64 2.36 9.65
N SER A 369 11.79 2.79 8.40
CA SER A 369 10.70 2.85 7.41
C SER A 369 10.23 1.45 7.03
N ASP A 370 11.17 0.51 6.82
CA ASP A 370 10.86 -0.89 6.55
C ASP A 370 10.14 -1.56 7.72
N ARG A 371 10.62 -1.33 8.96
CA ARG A 371 9.94 -1.82 10.17
C ARG A 371 8.53 -1.27 10.31
N LEU A 372 8.35 0.01 10.00
CA LEU A 372 7.05 0.68 10.05
C LEU A 372 6.08 0.06 9.05
N ILE A 373 6.49 -0.11 7.79
CA ILE A 373 5.68 -0.74 6.75
C ILE A 373 5.31 -2.17 7.15
N LEU A 374 6.29 -2.97 7.58
CA LEU A 374 6.07 -4.34 8.02
C LEU A 374 5.03 -4.44 9.13
N TYR A 375 5.14 -3.63 10.19
CA TYR A 375 4.18 -3.66 11.30
C TYR A 375 2.79 -3.16 10.91
N ILE A 376 2.67 -2.19 10.00
CA ILE A 376 1.37 -1.77 9.44
C ILE A 376 0.71 -2.94 8.73
N GLU A 377 1.45 -3.66 7.89
CA GLU A 377 0.93 -4.79 7.13
C GLU A 377 0.53 -5.96 8.03
N ILE A 378 1.35 -6.28 9.04
CA ILE A 378 1.01 -7.29 10.06
C ILE A 378 -0.26 -6.89 10.83
N ALA A 379 -0.39 -5.61 11.23
CA ALA A 379 -1.57 -5.11 11.93
C ALA A 379 -2.84 -5.25 11.08
N ARG A 380 -2.75 -4.90 9.78
CA ARG A 380 -3.86 -5.02 8.82
C ARG A 380 -4.30 -6.48 8.66
N LEU A 381 -3.36 -7.41 8.45
CA LEU A 381 -3.67 -8.83 8.29
C LEU A 381 -4.29 -9.46 9.54
N TYR A 382 -3.78 -9.14 10.73
CA TYR A 382 -4.44 -9.53 11.98
C TYR A 382 -5.84 -8.95 12.14
N GLY A 383 -6.05 -7.71 11.68
CA GLY A 383 -7.35 -7.06 11.64
C GLY A 383 -8.35 -7.81 10.76
N THR A 384 -7.94 -8.20 9.55
CA THR A 384 -8.75 -8.97 8.60
C THR A 384 -9.16 -10.35 9.16
N LEU A 385 -8.26 -11.03 9.88
CA LEU A 385 -8.57 -12.29 10.57
C LEU A 385 -9.52 -12.12 11.77
N GLY A 386 -9.81 -10.90 12.20
CA GLY A 386 -10.60 -10.60 13.40
C GLY A 386 -9.80 -10.63 14.71
N TYR A 387 -8.48 -10.77 14.66
CA TYR A 387 -7.58 -10.74 15.82
C TYR A 387 -7.26 -9.29 16.24
N HIS A 388 -8.31 -8.54 16.61
CA HIS A 388 -8.24 -7.10 16.91
C HIS A 388 -7.21 -6.73 17.98
N ARG A 389 -6.95 -7.60 18.98
CA ARG A 389 -5.93 -7.35 20.00
C ARG A 389 -4.50 -7.42 19.45
N LYS A 390 -4.22 -8.39 18.58
CA LYS A 390 -2.92 -8.50 17.90
C LYS A 390 -2.74 -7.36 16.91
N ALA A 391 -3.78 -7.01 16.15
CA ALA A 391 -3.79 -5.85 15.28
C ALA A 391 -3.43 -4.56 16.05
N ALA A 392 -4.12 -4.32 17.18
CA ALA A 392 -3.86 -3.18 18.04
C ALA A 392 -2.44 -3.17 18.63
N PHE A 393 -1.89 -4.33 18.97
CA PHE A 393 -0.49 -4.45 19.42
C PHE A 393 0.49 -3.95 18.35
N PHE A 394 0.37 -4.41 17.12
CA PHE A 394 1.26 -3.95 16.04
C PHE A 394 0.99 -2.49 15.65
N SER A 395 -0.26 -2.02 15.67
CA SER A 395 -0.57 -0.59 15.52
C SER A 395 0.11 0.27 16.60
N ARG A 396 0.16 -0.20 17.84
CA ARG A 396 0.90 0.49 18.91
C ARG A 396 2.41 0.51 18.66
N GLN A 397 3.00 -0.58 18.15
CA GLN A 397 4.41 -0.60 17.72
C GLN A 397 4.68 0.43 16.62
N VAL A 398 3.77 0.59 15.66
CA VAL A 398 3.84 1.63 14.62
C VAL A 398 3.81 3.03 15.24
N ALA A 399 2.90 3.28 16.18
CA ALA A 399 2.83 4.56 16.88
C ALA A 399 4.11 4.88 17.67
N GLN A 400 4.76 3.87 18.26
CA GLN A 400 6.04 4.03 18.93
C GLN A 400 7.16 4.42 17.95
N LEU A 401 7.20 3.83 16.76
CA LEU A 401 8.16 4.24 15.72
C LEU A 401 7.94 5.69 15.26
N TYR A 402 6.68 6.13 15.12
CA TYR A 402 6.39 7.54 14.85
C TYR A 402 6.84 8.45 15.99
N LEU A 403 6.65 8.05 17.25
CA LEU A 403 7.05 8.84 18.42
C LEU A 403 8.58 8.94 18.59
N GLN A 404 9.36 8.01 18.04
CA GLN A 404 10.82 8.14 18.00
C GLN A 404 11.28 9.29 17.09
N GLN A 405 10.46 9.71 16.14
CA GLN A 405 10.77 10.85 15.27
C GLN A 405 10.40 12.15 15.98
N GLU A 406 11.25 13.17 15.95
CA GLU A 406 11.01 14.47 16.60
C GLU A 406 10.08 15.42 15.79
N ASN A 407 9.18 14.87 14.96
CA ASN A 407 8.32 15.65 14.06
C ASN A 407 6.87 15.77 14.59
N ARG A 408 6.27 16.96 14.48
CA ARG A 408 4.84 17.20 14.77
C ARG A 408 3.92 16.33 13.93
N LEU A 409 4.21 16.17 12.63
CA LEU A 409 3.41 15.31 11.74
C LEU A 409 3.46 13.85 12.17
N ALA A 410 4.63 13.36 12.60
CA ALA A 410 4.77 12.01 13.13
C ALA A 410 3.95 11.84 14.43
N ALA A 411 3.92 12.85 15.31
CA ALA A 411 3.08 12.83 16.50
C ALA A 411 1.57 12.78 16.17
N ILE A 412 1.12 13.50 15.13
CA ILE A 412 -0.26 13.42 14.64
C ILE A 412 -0.56 12.01 14.13
N SER A 413 0.33 11.42 13.32
CA SER A 413 0.18 10.03 12.84
C SER A 413 0.14 9.02 13.98
N ALA A 414 1.04 9.14 14.97
CA ALA A 414 1.03 8.29 16.16
C ALA A 414 -0.30 8.39 16.92
N MET A 415 -0.81 9.61 17.12
CA MET A 415 -2.09 9.84 17.78
C MET A 415 -3.25 9.18 17.03
N GLN A 416 -3.31 9.33 15.70
CA GLN A 416 -4.35 8.73 14.86
C GLN A 416 -4.30 7.19 14.91
N VAL A 417 -3.10 6.60 14.82
CA VAL A 417 -2.92 5.15 14.91
C VAL A 417 -3.33 4.64 16.30
N LEU A 418 -2.92 5.32 17.38
CA LEU A 418 -3.32 4.94 18.75
C LEU A 418 -4.83 5.05 18.97
N ALA A 419 -5.50 6.04 18.37
CA ALA A 419 -6.95 6.18 18.45
C ALA A 419 -7.68 4.93 17.93
N MET A 420 -7.18 4.30 16.87
CA MET A 420 -7.73 3.06 16.32
C MET A 420 -7.59 1.86 17.28
N THR A 421 -6.60 1.88 18.18
CA THR A 421 -6.37 0.79 19.15
C THR A 421 -7.28 0.85 20.38
N THR A 422 -7.91 1.99 20.64
CA THR A 422 -8.66 2.26 21.88
C THR A 422 -9.79 1.26 22.13
N LYS A 423 -10.47 0.78 21.07
CA LYS A 423 -11.53 -0.23 21.16
C LYS A 423 -10.99 -1.57 21.66
N ALA A 424 -9.87 -2.02 21.09
CA ALA A 424 -9.28 -3.31 21.39
C ALA A 424 -8.71 -3.39 22.82
N TYR A 425 -8.28 -2.25 23.37
CA TYR A 425 -7.78 -2.13 24.74
C TYR A 425 -8.84 -1.67 25.75
N HIS A 426 -10.08 -1.43 25.33
CA HIS A 426 -11.16 -0.91 26.19
C HIS A 426 -10.80 0.43 26.86
N VAL A 427 -10.13 1.31 26.11
CA VAL A 427 -9.67 2.64 26.56
C VAL A 427 -10.60 3.78 26.07
N GLN A 428 -11.67 3.43 25.34
CA GLN A 428 -12.63 4.38 24.76
C GLN A 428 -13.34 5.26 25.80
N SER A 429 -13.74 6.47 25.39
CA SER A 429 -14.59 7.34 26.21
C SER A 429 -15.99 6.73 26.35
N ARG A 430 -16.60 6.82 27.55
CA ARG A 430 -17.94 6.25 27.84
C ARG A 430 -19.04 6.78 26.90
N SER A 431 -18.87 7.97 26.33
CA SER A 431 -19.78 8.57 25.34
C SER A 431 -19.75 7.85 23.98
N SER A 432 -18.61 7.31 23.56
CA SER A 432 -18.44 6.60 22.27
C SER A 432 -19.06 5.20 22.23
N ILE A 433 -19.40 4.65 23.39
CA ILE A 433 -20.11 3.36 23.52
C ILE A 433 -21.63 3.57 23.27
N SER A 434 -22.17 4.73 23.67
CA SER A 434 -23.59 5.08 23.54
C SER A 434 -24.03 5.21 22.08
N SER A 435 -23.18 5.78 21.20
CA SER A 435 -23.50 5.96 19.79
C SER A 435 -23.46 4.67 18.96
N GLN A 436 -22.65 3.67 19.33
CA GLN A 436 -22.64 2.36 18.64
C GLN A 436 -23.79 1.45 19.07
N ALA A 437 -24.25 1.53 20.32
CA ALA A 437 -25.40 0.75 20.81
C ALA A 437 -26.74 1.17 20.15
N LEU A 438 -26.83 2.39 19.63
CA LEU A 438 -28.00 2.88 18.90
C LEU A 438 -28.08 2.38 17.45
N HIS A 439 -26.94 1.97 16.86
CA HIS A 439 -26.92 1.41 15.49
C HIS A 439 -27.06 -0.13 15.45
N SER A 440 -26.83 -0.84 16.55
CA SER A 440 -26.98 -2.30 16.60
C SER A 440 -28.32 -2.81 17.16
N LYS A 441 -29.19 -1.91 17.64
CA LYS A 441 -30.57 -2.23 18.06
C LYS A 441 -31.58 -1.88 16.97
N GLY A 442 -31.41 -2.49 15.80
CA GLY A 442 -32.51 -2.68 14.86
C GLY A 442 -32.87 -4.16 14.86
N ILE A 443 -34.10 -4.47 15.25
CA ILE A 443 -34.75 -5.81 15.28
C ILE A 443 -34.70 -6.50 16.67
N VAL A 444 -35.74 -6.22 17.47
CA VAL A 444 -36.66 -7.14 18.19
C VAL A 444 -37.32 -6.35 19.35
N SER A 445 -38.65 -6.40 19.39
CA SER A 445 -39.54 -5.61 20.24
C SER A 445 -39.77 -6.17 21.66
N ASN A 446 -40.19 -5.26 22.55
CA ASN A 446 -41.07 -5.40 23.72
C ASN A 446 -40.59 -6.19 24.95
N ASN A 447 -40.36 -5.47 26.06
CA ASN A 447 -41.37 -5.32 27.13
C ASN A 447 -40.93 -4.31 28.19
N ALA A 448 -41.90 -3.62 28.76
CA ALA A 448 -41.77 -2.64 29.83
C ALA A 448 -41.46 -3.31 31.18
N ASP A 449 -40.58 -2.72 31.99
CA ASP A 449 -40.87 -2.52 33.42
C ASP A 449 -39.90 -1.53 34.11
N GLY A 450 -40.46 -0.77 35.05
CA GLY A 450 -39.86 -0.36 36.32
C GLY A 450 -38.55 0.43 36.35
N GLY A 451 -38.64 1.73 36.66
CA GLY A 451 -37.50 2.54 37.07
C GLY A 451 -36.79 1.98 38.30
N LYS A 452 -35.45 2.02 38.28
CA LYS A 452 -34.56 2.10 39.45
C LYS A 452 -33.22 2.67 38.98
N THR A 453 -32.90 3.84 39.51
CA THR A 453 -31.59 4.48 39.45
C THR A 453 -30.56 3.57 40.12
N ASN A 454 -29.87 2.73 39.35
CA ASN A 454 -28.73 1.97 39.84
C ASN A 454 -27.50 2.88 39.91
N HIS A 455 -27.41 3.63 41.00
CA HIS A 455 -26.11 3.88 41.63
C HIS A 455 -25.57 2.54 42.16
N GLN A 456 -24.91 1.79 41.29
CA GLN A 456 -24.11 0.64 41.71
C GLN A 456 -22.67 0.84 41.26
N SER A 457 -21.84 1.15 42.26
CA SER A 457 -20.46 0.72 42.43
C SER A 457 -19.43 1.22 41.41
N ALA A 458 -18.67 2.22 41.85
CA ALA A 458 -17.23 2.15 41.67
C ALA A 458 -16.73 0.85 42.32
N VAL A 459 -15.74 0.23 41.68
CA VAL A 459 -14.97 -0.95 42.15
C VAL A 459 -15.54 -2.32 41.73
N SER A 460 -15.37 -2.62 40.44
CA SER A 460 -14.68 -3.85 39.98
C SER A 460 -13.33 -3.43 39.34
N LEU A 461 -12.62 -2.51 40.03
CA LEU A 461 -11.37 -1.90 39.53
C LEU A 461 -10.13 -2.79 39.74
N PHE A 462 -10.29 -3.95 40.37
CA PHE A 462 -9.20 -4.90 40.62
C PHE A 462 -9.25 -6.17 39.73
N GLU A 463 -10.17 -6.25 38.76
CA GLU A 463 -10.33 -7.43 37.90
C GLU A 463 -10.08 -7.18 36.41
N SER A 464 -9.52 -6.02 36.03
CA SER A 464 -8.96 -5.87 34.69
C SER A 464 -7.48 -6.25 34.73
N GLN A 465 -7.14 -7.48 34.33
CA GLN A 465 -5.76 -7.95 34.09
C GLN A 465 -4.96 -7.07 33.08
N TRP A 466 -5.53 -5.95 32.64
CA TRP A 466 -5.04 -5.06 31.59
C TRP A 466 -4.85 -3.60 32.05
N SER A 467 -5.05 -3.28 33.33
CA SER A 467 -4.94 -1.90 33.85
C SER A 467 -3.60 -1.26 33.50
N THR A 468 -2.49 -2.00 33.62
CA THR A 468 -1.15 -1.56 33.20
C THR A 468 -1.10 -1.18 31.72
N LEU A 469 -1.63 -2.03 30.83
CA LEU A 469 -1.62 -1.76 29.39
C LEU A 469 -2.49 -0.55 29.03
N GLN A 470 -3.67 -0.44 29.66
CA GLN A 470 -4.59 0.67 29.46
C GLN A 470 -3.97 2.01 29.88
N MET A 471 -3.28 2.03 31.03
CA MET A 471 -2.51 3.20 31.46
C MET A 471 -1.42 3.58 30.46
N VAL A 472 -0.67 2.59 29.97
CA VAL A 472 0.42 2.83 29.02
C VAL A 472 -0.11 3.40 27.71
N VAL A 473 -1.20 2.83 27.15
CA VAL A 473 -1.83 3.34 25.92
C VAL A 473 -2.35 4.76 26.12
N LEU A 474 -3.02 5.05 27.24
CA LEU A 474 -3.47 6.41 27.56
C LEU A 474 -2.31 7.40 27.69
N ARG A 475 -1.19 6.98 28.28
CA ARG A 475 0.01 7.81 28.40
C ARG A 475 0.65 8.09 27.04
N GLU A 476 0.69 7.09 26.16
CA GLU A 476 1.16 7.26 24.78
C GLU A 476 0.24 8.18 23.97
N ILE A 477 -1.09 8.08 24.15
CA ILE A 477 -2.06 9.01 23.53
C ILE A 477 -1.82 10.44 24.05
N LEU A 478 -1.66 10.62 25.36
CA LEU A 478 -1.39 11.92 25.97
C LEU A 478 -0.08 12.53 25.42
N LEU A 479 1.00 11.75 25.38
CA LEU A 479 2.29 12.19 24.84
C LEU A 479 2.18 12.60 23.37
N SER A 480 1.48 11.80 22.56
CA SER A 480 1.26 12.08 21.14
C SER A 480 0.44 13.35 20.95
N ALA A 481 -0.64 13.53 21.71
CA ALA A 481 -1.51 14.70 21.63
C ALA A 481 -0.80 15.99 22.03
N MET A 482 0.01 15.97 23.10
CA MET A 482 0.82 17.13 23.51
C MET A 482 1.81 17.54 22.42
N ARG A 483 2.47 16.56 21.76
CA ARG A 483 3.43 16.81 20.67
C ARG A 483 2.75 17.22 19.36
N ALA A 484 1.56 16.71 19.08
CA ALA A 484 0.73 17.09 17.94
C ALA A 484 0.16 18.51 18.08
N GLY A 485 0.06 19.01 19.32
CA GLY A 485 -0.61 20.27 19.65
C GLY A 485 -2.13 20.14 19.65
N ASP A 486 -2.66 18.98 20.03
CA ASP A 486 -4.10 18.73 20.21
C ASP A 486 -4.47 18.77 21.70
N PRO A 487 -4.91 19.93 22.23
CA PRO A 487 -5.21 20.07 23.65
C PRO A 487 -6.46 19.29 24.07
N LEU A 488 -7.40 19.00 23.17
CA LEU A 488 -8.63 18.28 23.52
C LEU A 488 -8.35 16.80 23.77
N THR A 489 -7.57 16.18 22.88
CA THR A 489 -7.17 14.77 23.04
C THR A 489 -6.25 14.60 24.25
N ALA A 490 -5.33 15.57 24.48
CA ALA A 490 -4.47 15.57 25.67
C ALA A 490 -5.30 15.66 26.96
N TRP A 491 -6.26 16.59 27.02
CA TRP A 491 -7.17 16.71 28.16
C TRP A 491 -7.94 15.42 28.43
N SER A 492 -8.57 14.83 27.39
CA SER A 492 -9.32 13.58 27.52
C SER A 492 -8.45 12.42 28.05
N ALA A 493 -7.23 12.27 27.53
CA ALA A 493 -6.34 11.19 27.95
C ALA A 493 -5.87 11.35 29.39
N ALA A 494 -5.46 12.55 29.79
CA ALA A 494 -5.04 12.85 31.16
C ALA A 494 -6.19 12.70 32.17
N ALA A 495 -7.40 13.18 31.82
CA ALA A 495 -8.59 13.03 32.65
C ALA A 495 -8.96 11.55 32.85
N ARG A 496 -8.86 10.71 31.81
CA ARG A 496 -9.09 9.27 31.91
C ARG A 496 -8.07 8.56 32.77
N LEU A 497 -6.78 8.94 32.69
CA LEU A 497 -5.72 8.41 33.54
C LEU A 497 -5.98 8.68 35.02
N LEU A 498 -6.25 9.94 35.37
CA LEU A 498 -6.55 10.29 36.76
C LEU A 498 -7.85 9.63 37.22
N ARG A 499 -8.95 9.73 36.47
CA ARG A 499 -10.25 9.17 36.92
C ARG A 499 -10.21 7.67 37.15
N SER A 500 -9.52 6.92 36.30
CA SER A 500 -9.63 5.46 36.26
C SER A 500 -8.46 4.75 36.95
N TYR A 501 -7.31 5.41 37.09
CA TYR A 501 -6.08 4.78 37.57
C TYR A 501 -5.31 5.62 38.60
N TYR A 502 -5.90 6.67 39.19
CA TYR A 502 -5.26 7.51 40.22
C TYR A 502 -4.44 6.73 41.27
N PRO A 503 -4.96 5.65 41.89
CA PRO A 503 -4.23 4.94 42.95
C PRO A 503 -2.97 4.20 42.44
N LEU A 504 -2.86 3.96 41.13
CA LEU A 504 -1.76 3.23 40.50
C LEU A 504 -0.67 4.17 39.95
N ILE A 505 -0.86 5.49 40.01
CA ILE A 505 0.05 6.50 39.47
C ILE A 505 0.86 7.09 40.62
N THR A 506 2.17 7.24 40.44
CA THR A 506 3.06 7.86 41.44
C THR A 506 2.65 9.32 41.72
N PRO A 507 2.86 9.85 42.94
CA PRO A 507 2.52 11.24 43.25
C PRO A 507 3.11 12.26 42.26
N ALA A 508 4.37 12.08 41.86
CA ALA A 508 5.01 12.90 40.83
C ALA A 508 4.29 12.80 39.46
N GLY A 509 3.85 11.60 39.09
CA GLY A 509 3.04 11.38 37.88
C GLY A 509 1.66 12.04 37.96
N GLN A 510 1.01 12.04 39.13
CA GLN A 510 -0.26 12.71 39.36
C GLN A 510 -0.13 14.23 39.20
N HIS A 511 0.91 14.84 39.78
CA HIS A 511 1.23 16.26 39.57
C HIS A 511 1.53 16.57 38.10
N GLY A 512 2.27 15.70 37.40
CA GLY A 512 2.53 15.84 35.97
C GLY A 512 1.24 15.83 35.12
N LEU A 513 0.29 14.95 35.45
CA LEU A 513 -1.02 14.88 34.78
C LEU A 513 -1.89 16.11 35.09
N ALA A 514 -1.87 16.61 36.32
CA ALA A 514 -2.57 17.84 36.69
C ALA A 514 -2.03 19.05 35.91
N ASN A 515 -0.70 19.17 35.79
CA ASN A 515 -0.08 20.22 34.98
C ASN A 515 -0.44 20.07 33.48
N ALA A 516 -0.45 18.85 32.95
CA ALA A 516 -0.87 18.59 31.58
C ALA A 516 -2.33 18.98 31.32
N LEU A 517 -3.22 18.73 32.29
CA LEU A 517 -4.61 19.19 32.25
C LEU A 517 -4.67 20.72 32.24
N SER A 518 -4.04 21.40 33.21
CA SER A 518 -4.03 22.88 33.27
C SER A 518 -3.57 23.49 31.96
N ASN A 519 -2.41 23.05 31.45
CA ASN A 519 -1.85 23.54 30.19
C ASN A 519 -2.76 23.28 28.97
N SER A 520 -3.53 22.18 28.99
CA SER A 520 -4.47 21.87 27.92
C SER A 520 -5.73 22.74 28.03
N ALA A 521 -6.25 22.97 29.23
CA ALA A 521 -7.40 23.85 29.46
C ALA A 521 -7.13 25.29 29.01
N ASP A 522 -5.94 25.83 29.31
CA ASP A 522 -5.55 27.18 28.90
C ASP A 522 -5.53 27.37 27.38
N ARG A 523 -5.35 26.28 26.62
CA ARG A 523 -5.29 26.26 25.15
C ARG A 523 -6.63 25.94 24.49
N LEU A 524 -7.65 25.56 25.26
CA LEU A 524 -8.96 25.20 24.73
C LEU A 524 -9.85 26.45 24.61
N PRO A 525 -10.54 26.64 23.47
CA PRO A 525 -11.52 27.71 23.34
C PRO A 525 -12.63 27.62 24.41
N PRO A 526 -13.13 28.75 24.93
CA PRO A 526 -14.26 28.76 25.85
C PRO A 526 -15.48 28.03 25.26
N GLY A 527 -16.16 27.21 26.06
CA GLY A 527 -17.33 26.44 25.62
C GLY A 527 -17.02 25.09 24.95
N THR A 528 -15.73 24.71 24.82
CA THR A 528 -15.35 23.39 24.32
C THR A 528 -15.88 22.28 25.24
N ARG A 529 -16.65 21.33 24.68
CA ARG A 529 -17.18 20.18 25.42
C ARG A 529 -16.30 18.95 25.21
N CYS A 530 -15.76 18.40 26.29
CA CYS A 530 -15.08 17.10 26.25
C CYS A 530 -16.09 15.97 26.50
N ALA A 531 -15.96 14.88 25.73
CA ALA A 531 -16.83 13.71 25.84
C ALA A 531 -16.53 12.86 27.10
N ASP A 532 -15.35 13.06 27.69
CA ASP A 532 -15.03 12.58 29.03
C ASP A 532 -15.35 13.70 30.04
N PRO A 533 -16.35 13.52 30.92
CA PRO A 533 -16.58 14.47 31.99
C PRO A 533 -15.30 14.55 32.83
N ALA A 534 -14.90 15.77 33.16
CA ALA A 534 -13.84 16.00 34.12
C ALA A 534 -14.11 15.21 35.40
N LEU A 535 -13.06 14.93 36.17
CA LEU A 535 -13.23 14.68 37.60
C LEU A 535 -14.23 15.71 38.15
N PRO A 536 -15.20 15.34 39.00
CA PRO A 536 -16.00 16.34 39.66
C PRO A 536 -15.02 17.34 40.27
N PHE A 537 -15.09 18.58 39.79
CA PHE A 537 -14.33 19.71 40.30
C PHE A 537 -14.70 19.84 41.78
N VAL A 538 -14.01 19.11 42.65
CA VAL A 538 -13.87 19.58 44.01
C VAL A 538 -12.78 20.64 43.89
N ARG A 539 -13.25 21.90 43.80
CA ARG A 539 -12.46 23.06 44.19
C ARG A 539 -11.83 22.74 45.55
N TYR A 540 -10.58 22.28 45.57
CA TYR A 540 -9.73 22.40 46.73
C TYR A 540 -8.55 23.29 46.35
N LEU A 541 -8.69 24.54 46.79
CA LEU A 541 -7.62 25.45 47.22
C LEU A 541 -6.76 26.06 46.10
N LEU A 542 -7.32 27.08 45.44
CA LEU A 542 -6.66 28.38 45.48
C LEU A 542 -6.76 28.88 46.93
N GLY A 543 -5.69 28.64 47.67
CA GLY A 543 -5.31 29.31 48.90
C GLY A 543 -3.85 29.69 48.76
#